data_AF-A0A3B0PDH5-F1
#
_entry.id   AF-A0A3B0PDH5-F1
#
_cell.length_a   1.000
_cell.length_b   1.000
_cell.length_c   1.000
_cell.angle_alpha   90.00
_cell.angle_beta   90.00
_cell.angle_gamma   90.00
#
_symmetry.space_group_name_H-M   'P 1'
#
loop_
_entity.id
_entity.type
_entity.pdbx_description
1 polymer ?
#
loop_
_entity_poly.entity_id
_entity_poly.type
_entity_poly.pdbx_seq_one_letter_code
_entity_poly.pdbx_strand_id
1 'polypeptide(L)'
;MVANNKTNKDLGGILPEGFTSTSLENSLMYFGCYPPNADHTYTVVVYGLDVDASELTYHKNHRTQKYHLNKPYYVGDFMQAIHKHVVGKHTLHFKYKKVG
;
A
#
# COMPACT_ATOMS: atom_id res chain seq x y z
N MET A 1 -13.99 -14.23 2.39
CA MET A 1 -13.40 -13.42 3.49
C MET A 1 -13.86 -14.01 4.80
N VAL A 2 -13.07 -14.90 5.36
CA VAL A 2 -13.24 -15.52 6.67
C VAL A 2 -12.08 -15.04 7.53
N ALA A 3 -12.37 -14.09 8.43
CA ALA A 3 -11.43 -13.64 9.45
C ALA A 3 -10.99 -14.84 10.32
N ASN A 4 -9.67 -15.11 10.38
CA ASN A 4 -9.13 -16.27 11.10
C ASN A 4 -8.85 -16.00 12.59
N ASN A 5 -9.50 -14.96 13.14
CA ASN A 5 -9.25 -14.43 14.48
C ASN A 5 -10.05 -15.11 15.59
N LYS A 6 -10.98 -16.02 15.26
CA LYS A 6 -11.96 -16.53 16.23
C LYS A 6 -11.34 -17.22 17.45
N THR A 7 -10.06 -17.60 17.39
CA THR A 7 -9.35 -18.37 18.42
C THR A 7 -8.35 -17.56 19.25
N ASN A 8 -7.98 -16.33 18.87
CA ASN A 8 -6.97 -15.55 19.59
C ASN A 8 -7.60 -14.30 20.23
N LYS A 9 -7.87 -14.39 21.54
CA LYS A 9 -8.51 -13.31 22.33
C LYS A 9 -7.64 -12.07 22.50
N ASP A 10 -6.32 -12.20 22.31
CA ASP A 10 -5.36 -11.10 22.48
C ASP A 10 -5.17 -10.28 21.19
N LEU A 11 -5.56 -10.83 20.04
CA LEU A 11 -5.60 -10.12 18.76
C LEU A 11 -6.96 -9.43 18.62
N GLY A 12 -7.08 -8.22 19.17
CA GLY A 12 -8.24 -7.37 18.92
C GLY A 12 -8.39 -7.06 17.42
N GLY A 13 -9.56 -7.32 16.85
CA GLY A 13 -9.92 -6.98 15.47
C GLY A 13 -9.90 -8.16 14.49
N ILE A 14 -10.15 -7.86 13.21
CA ILE A 14 -10.08 -8.81 12.08
C ILE A 14 -8.68 -8.69 11.45
N LEU A 15 -7.99 -9.82 11.25
CA LEU A 15 -6.73 -9.88 10.53
C LEU A 15 -7.09 -10.23 9.08
N PRO A 16 -6.90 -9.33 8.11
CA PRO A 16 -7.25 -9.63 6.74
C PRO A 16 -6.38 -10.77 6.23
N GLU A 17 -6.97 -11.77 5.55
CA GLU A 17 -6.29 -13.00 5.13
C GLU A 17 -4.99 -12.75 4.35
N GLY A 18 -4.90 -11.65 3.59
CA GLY A 18 -3.68 -11.33 2.85
C GLY A 18 -2.51 -10.86 3.71
N PHE A 19 -2.72 -10.41 4.95
CA PHE A 19 -1.61 -10.19 5.92
C PHE A 19 -1.01 -11.51 6.42
N THR A 20 -1.76 -12.60 6.33
CA THR A 20 -1.28 -13.96 6.62
C THR A 20 -0.95 -14.75 5.36
N SER A 21 -1.11 -14.16 4.17
CA SER A 21 -0.92 -14.90 2.94
C SER A 21 0.54 -15.06 2.61
N THR A 22 0.92 -16.30 2.34
CA THR A 22 2.26 -16.68 1.89
C THR A 22 2.40 -16.61 0.35
N SER A 23 1.31 -16.37 -0.38
CA SER A 23 1.32 -16.24 -1.83
C SER A 23 1.47 -14.78 -2.26
N LEU A 24 2.41 -14.51 -3.17
CA LEU A 24 2.70 -13.18 -3.70
C LEU A 24 1.46 -12.46 -4.25
N GLU A 25 0.60 -13.19 -4.97
CA GLU A 25 -0.62 -12.63 -5.60
C GLU A 25 -1.57 -11.98 -4.61
N ASN A 26 -1.80 -12.61 -3.46
CA ASN A 26 -2.64 -12.08 -2.40
C ASN A 26 -2.03 -10.82 -1.75
N SER A 27 -0.71 -10.71 -1.71
CA SER A 27 0.00 -9.53 -1.17
C SER A 27 -0.06 -8.31 -2.08
N LEU A 28 -0.47 -8.47 -3.34
CA LEU A 28 -0.63 -7.38 -4.31
C LEU A 28 -2.03 -6.75 -4.29
N MET A 29 -2.95 -7.31 -3.51
CA MET A 29 -4.33 -6.83 -3.45
C MET A 29 -4.47 -5.58 -2.57
N TYR A 30 -5.53 -4.82 -2.80
CA TYR A 30 -5.94 -3.75 -1.89
C TYR A 30 -6.46 -4.36 -0.57
N PHE A 31 -5.88 -3.89 0.54
CA PHE A 31 -6.36 -4.20 1.89
C PHE A 31 -7.27 -3.08 2.39
N GLY A 32 -8.52 -3.41 2.69
CA GLY A 32 -9.47 -2.49 3.29
C GLY A 32 -9.08 -2.05 4.71
N CYS A 33 -9.90 -1.18 5.29
CA CYS A 33 -9.69 -0.64 6.63
C CYS A 33 -10.13 -1.65 7.71
N TYR A 34 -9.21 -2.02 8.62
CA TYR A 34 -9.47 -2.91 9.76
C TYR A 34 -8.82 -2.38 11.05
N PRO A 35 -9.24 -1.21 11.54
CA PRO A 35 -8.61 -0.58 12.69
C PRO A 35 -8.93 -1.31 14.02
N PRO A 36 -7.92 -1.84 14.75
CA PRO A 36 -8.14 -2.77 15.87
C PRO A 36 -8.33 -2.09 17.23
N ASN A 37 -7.93 -0.84 17.41
CA ASN A 37 -7.81 -0.19 18.73
C ASN A 37 -8.74 1.02 18.91
N ALA A 38 -8.89 1.84 17.88
CA ALA A 38 -9.73 3.04 17.84
C ALA A 38 -10.15 3.32 16.39
N ASP A 39 -10.99 4.32 16.16
CA ASP A 39 -11.23 4.78 14.79
C ASP A 39 -9.92 5.29 14.17
N HIS A 40 -9.68 4.96 12.90
CA HIS A 40 -8.49 5.42 12.18
C HIS A 40 -8.88 6.40 11.08
N THR A 41 -7.98 7.35 10.79
CA THR A 41 -8.06 8.17 9.58
C THR A 41 -7.12 7.57 8.54
N TYR A 42 -7.67 7.24 7.37
CA TYR A 42 -6.94 6.72 6.22
C TYR A 42 -6.77 7.81 5.18
N THR A 43 -5.68 7.72 4.44
CA THR A 43 -5.31 8.71 3.41
C THR A 43 -5.21 8.03 2.06
N VAL A 44 -5.95 8.56 1.07
CA VAL A 44 -5.78 8.21 -0.34
C VAL A 44 -5.08 9.37 -1.01
N VAL A 45 -3.94 9.09 -1.64
CA VAL A 45 -3.17 10.07 -2.38
C VAL A 45 -3.18 9.71 -3.86
N VAL A 46 -3.56 10.67 -4.70
CA VAL A 46 -3.50 10.55 -6.15
C VAL A 46 -2.41 11.48 -6.66
N TYR A 47 -1.46 10.94 -7.41
CA TYR A 47 -0.39 11.69 -8.06
C TYR A 47 -0.68 11.79 -9.55
N GLY A 48 -0.71 13.00 -10.08
CA GLY A 48 -0.63 13.25 -11.53
C GLY A 48 0.83 13.31 -11.94
N LEU A 49 1.20 12.55 -12.98
CA LEU A 49 2.57 12.46 -13.48
C LEU A 49 2.70 13.10 -14.86
N ASP A 50 3.88 13.63 -15.18
CA ASP A 50 4.21 14.15 -16.51
C ASP A 50 4.64 13.08 -17.51
N VAL A 51 4.84 11.85 -17.05
CA VAL A 51 5.27 10.70 -17.86
C VAL A 51 4.34 9.51 -17.67
N ASP A 52 4.34 8.62 -18.66
CA ASP A 52 3.62 7.37 -18.59
C ASP A 52 4.25 6.42 -17.55
N ALA A 53 3.41 5.59 -16.92
CA ALA A 53 3.85 4.67 -15.88
C ALA A 53 4.94 3.68 -16.34
N SER A 54 4.98 3.35 -17.64
CA SER A 54 5.99 2.48 -18.25
C SER A 54 7.39 3.08 -18.29
N GLU A 55 7.52 4.41 -18.16
CA GLU A 55 8.79 5.13 -18.22
C GLU A 55 9.42 5.35 -16.84
N LEU A 56 8.69 5.03 -15.78
CA LEU A 56 9.13 5.23 -14.41
C LEU A 56 10.32 4.33 -14.08
N THR A 57 11.38 4.92 -13.52
CA THR A 57 12.59 4.20 -13.09
C THR A 57 13.01 4.58 -11.67
N TYR A 58 13.59 3.62 -10.95
CA TYR A 58 14.07 3.79 -9.58
C TYR A 58 15.49 3.23 -9.43
N HIS A 59 16.15 3.56 -8.31
CA HIS A 59 17.52 3.16 -7.99
C HIS A 59 17.55 2.13 -6.86
N LYS A 60 18.01 0.92 -7.16
CA LYS A 60 18.04 -0.19 -6.18
C LYS A 60 19.23 -0.14 -5.21
N ASN A 61 20.37 0.40 -5.63
CA ASN A 61 21.62 0.52 -4.84
C ASN A 61 22.29 1.87 -5.13
N HIS A 62 22.94 2.50 -4.13
CA HIS A 62 23.79 3.72 -4.16
C HIS A 62 23.85 4.53 -5.49
N ARG A 63 22.69 4.83 -6.07
CA ARG A 63 22.43 5.63 -7.28
C ARG A 63 23.03 5.15 -8.61
N THR A 64 23.72 4.01 -8.70
CA THR A 64 24.40 3.60 -9.95
C THR A 64 23.54 2.72 -10.87
N GLN A 65 22.60 1.95 -10.33
CA GLN A 65 21.76 1.04 -11.12
C GLN A 65 20.32 1.52 -11.15
N LYS A 66 19.84 1.86 -12.36
CA LYS A 66 18.43 2.21 -12.62
C LYS A 66 17.66 0.97 -13.05
N TYR A 67 16.45 0.82 -12.51
CA TYR A 67 15.53 -0.25 -12.84
C TYR A 67 14.19 0.36 -13.26
N HIS A 68 13.52 -0.24 -14.24
CA HIS A 68 12.15 0.11 -14.58
C HIS A 68 11.20 -0.36 -13.48
N LEU A 69 10.18 0.45 -13.19
CA LEU A 69 9.16 0.12 -12.21
C LEU A 69 8.16 -0.88 -12.80
N ASN A 70 8.54 -2.16 -12.81
CA ASN A 70 7.69 -3.26 -13.26
C ASN A 70 6.89 -3.86 -12.10
N LYS A 71 5.66 -4.31 -12.36
CA LYS A 71 4.89 -5.07 -11.35
C LYS A 71 5.52 -6.45 -11.13
N PRO A 72 5.57 -6.96 -9.90
CA PRO A 72 5.21 -6.30 -8.64
C PRO A 72 6.32 -5.37 -8.13
N TYR A 73 5.93 -4.27 -7.47
CA TYR A 73 6.88 -3.31 -6.86
C TYR A 73 6.44 -2.90 -5.46
N TYR A 74 7.41 -2.47 -4.65
CA TYR A 74 7.14 -1.91 -3.33
C TYR A 74 6.80 -0.42 -3.42
N VAL A 75 6.07 0.09 -2.43
CA VAL A 75 5.71 1.51 -2.34
C VAL A 75 6.95 2.41 -2.30
N GLY A 76 8.03 1.99 -1.65
CA GLY A 76 9.28 2.76 -1.61
C GLY A 76 9.88 2.99 -3.01
N ASP A 77 9.92 1.93 -3.83
CA ASP A 77 10.42 1.99 -5.21
C ASP A 77 9.53 2.90 -6.06
N PHE A 78 8.20 2.77 -5.92
CA PHE A 78 7.24 3.65 -6.59
C PHE A 78 7.43 5.13 -6.21
N MET A 79 7.54 5.43 -4.91
CA MET A 79 7.71 6.79 -4.41
C MET A 79 9.01 7.43 -4.92
N GLN A 80 10.10 6.65 -4.99
CA GLN A 80 11.35 7.10 -5.57
C GLN A 80 11.21 7.36 -7.08
N ALA A 81 10.52 6.46 -7.81
CA ALA A 81 10.35 6.57 -9.24
C ALA A 81 9.54 7.81 -9.65
N ILE A 82 8.47 8.14 -8.91
CA ILE A 82 7.61 9.28 -9.24
C ILE A 82 8.17 10.63 -8.78
N HIS A 83 9.15 10.66 -7.88
CA HIS A 83 9.53 11.87 -7.12
C HIS A 83 9.77 13.13 -7.98
N LYS A 84 10.34 12.96 -9.18
CA LYS A 84 10.65 14.07 -10.11
C LYS A 84 9.61 14.29 -11.20
N HIS A 85 8.58 13.44 -11.24
CA HIS A 85 7.55 13.39 -12.28
C HIS A 85 6.19 13.89 -11.79
N VAL A 86 6.04 14.19 -10.50
CA VAL A 86 4.77 14.66 -9.93
C VAL A 86 4.49 16.10 -10.38
N VAL A 87 3.44 16.27 -11.18
CA VAL A 87 2.90 17.59 -11.60
C VAL A 87 1.68 18.01 -10.79
N GLY A 88 1.04 17.07 -10.11
CA GLY A 88 -0.12 17.33 -9.27
C GLY A 88 -0.29 16.30 -8.17
N LYS A 89 -0.84 16.71 -7.04
CA LYS A 89 -1.13 15.83 -5.90
C LYS A 89 -2.50 16.18 -5.34
N HIS A 90 -3.37 15.18 -5.24
CA HIS A 90 -4.63 15.28 -4.51
C HIS A 90 -4.62 14.31 -3.33
N THR A 91 -5.25 14.71 -2.24
CA THR A 91 -5.27 13.91 -1.02
C THR A 91 -6.66 13.93 -0.41
N LEU A 92 -7.23 12.74 -0.25
CA LEU A 92 -8.48 12.51 0.44
C LEU A 92 -8.19 11.85 1.79
N HIS A 93 -8.75 12.43 2.85
CA HIS A 93 -8.74 11.84 4.18
C HIS A 93 -10.14 11.35 4.50
N PHE A 94 -10.26 10.14 5.02
CA PHE A 94 -11.54 9.62 5.50
C PHE A 94 -11.34 8.81 6.77
N LYS A 95 -12.36 8.83 7.63
CA LYS A 95 -12.34 8.12 8.91
C LYS A 95 -13.06 6.79 8.76
N TYR A 96 -12.48 5.73 9.33
CA TYR A 96 -13.11 4.43 9.42
C TYR A 96 -13.21 4.02 10.88
N LYS A 97 -14.39 3.49 11.27
CA LYS A 97 -14.67 3.12 12.65
C LYS A 97 -13.86 1.91 13.07
N LYS A 98 -13.48 1.85 14.36
CA LYS A 98 -12.90 0.66 14.98
C LYS A 98 -13.69 -0.59 14.60
N VAL A 99 -13.00 -1.66 14.17
CA VAL A 99 -13.61 -2.95 13.88
C VAL A 99 -13.34 -3.88 15.05
N GLY A 100 -14.41 -4.28 15.75
CA GLY A 100 -14.40 -5.16 16.91
C GLY A 100 -15.81 -5.40 17.41
#